data_AF-A0A923YVP1-F1
#
_entry.id   AF-A0A923YVP1-F1
#
_cell.length_a   1.000
_cell.length_b   1.000
_cell.length_c   1.000
_cell.angle_alpha   90.00
_cell.angle_beta   90.00
_cell.angle_gamma   90.00
#
_symmetry.space_group_name_H-M   'P 1'
#
loop_
_entity.id
_entity.type
_entity.pdbx_description
1 polymer ?
#
loop_
_entity_poly.entity_id
_entity_poly.type
_entity_poly.pdbx_seq_one_letter_code
_entity_poly.pdbx_strand_id
1 'polypeptide(L)'
;MRLHRNLVYTTIDSLNAIFNEGEYADKVVARALKKDKRWGSADRKFVAETIYEIVRWKRLYAEIAEVKAPFVRDNIWRMFASWAVMRGYDIPDWRQLEGTPERKIKGRFDELSKNRVLRESIPDWMDEMGVKELGEEVWTKEIAAQNQQAKVILRTNTLKTTKENLRNILMDLNIETEYL
;
A
#
# COMPACT_ATOMS: atom_id res chain seq x y z
N MET A 1 -4.09 16.45 -4.85
CA MET A 1 -3.23 15.85 -5.91
C MET A 1 -4.15 15.34 -7.00
N ARG A 2 -3.85 15.59 -8.28
CA ARG A 2 -4.72 15.18 -9.39
C ARG A 2 -4.33 13.79 -9.90
N LEU A 3 -5.31 12.92 -10.13
CA LEU A 3 -5.07 11.60 -10.71
C LEU A 3 -4.77 11.70 -12.21
N HIS A 4 -3.62 11.18 -12.62
CA HIS A 4 -3.20 11.13 -14.02
C HIS A 4 -3.53 9.76 -14.63
N ARG A 5 -4.20 9.76 -15.77
CA ARG A 5 -4.77 8.54 -16.38
C ARG A 5 -3.70 7.48 -16.68
N ASN A 6 -2.56 7.87 -17.24
CA ASN A 6 -1.46 6.95 -17.55
C ASN A 6 -0.89 6.25 -16.29
N LEU A 7 -0.76 6.99 -15.18
CA LEU A 7 -0.28 6.46 -13.90
C LEU A 7 -1.28 5.45 -13.34
N VAL A 8 -2.56 5.83 -13.27
CA VAL A 8 -3.61 4.97 -12.73
C VAL A 8 -3.76 3.70 -13.56
N TYR A 9 -3.78 3.78 -14.89
CA TYR A 9 -3.85 2.58 -15.73
C TYR A 9 -2.68 1.64 -15.48
N THR A 10 -1.47 2.17 -15.28
CA THR A 10 -0.31 1.35 -14.94
C THR A 10 -0.45 0.70 -13.58
N THR A 11 -0.96 1.42 -12.57
CA THR A 11 -1.30 0.85 -11.27
C THR A 11 -2.32 -0.29 -11.42
N ILE A 12 -3.40 -0.10 -12.20
CA ILE A 12 -4.43 -1.13 -12.42
C ILE A 12 -3.84 -2.36 -13.12
N ASP A 13 -3.02 -2.18 -14.16
CA ASP A 13 -2.34 -3.28 -14.85
C ASP A 13 -1.43 -4.06 -13.88
N SER A 14 -0.68 -3.32 -13.03
CA SER A 14 0.19 -3.91 -12.02
C SER A 14 -0.57 -4.70 -10.96
N LEU A 15 -1.69 -4.18 -10.47
CA LEU A 15 -2.53 -4.88 -9.50
C LEU A 15 -3.15 -6.14 -10.11
N ASN A 16 -3.51 -6.14 -11.39
CA ASN A 16 -3.99 -7.33 -12.08
C ASN A 16 -2.93 -8.45 -12.07
N ALA A 17 -1.70 -8.12 -12.45
CA ALA A 17 -0.59 -9.08 -12.45
C ALA A 17 -0.33 -9.65 -11.05
N ILE A 18 -0.39 -8.82 -10.01
CA ILE A 18 -0.15 -9.28 -8.63
C ILE A 18 -1.32 -10.14 -8.13
N PHE A 19 -2.56 -9.70 -8.34
CA PHE A 19 -3.72 -10.33 -7.70
C PHE A 19 -4.23 -11.57 -8.41
N ASN A 20 -4.11 -11.63 -9.73
CA ASN A 20 -4.64 -12.74 -10.55
C ASN A 20 -3.54 -13.63 -11.11
N GLU A 21 -2.39 -13.07 -11.50
CA GLU A 21 -1.31 -13.82 -12.14
C GLU A 21 -0.25 -14.29 -11.11
N GLY A 22 -0.37 -13.87 -9.86
CA GLY A 22 0.52 -14.29 -8.76
C GLY A 22 1.93 -13.72 -8.84
N GLU A 23 2.14 -12.66 -9.63
CA GLU A 23 3.45 -12.02 -9.73
C GLU A 23 3.84 -11.30 -8.43
N TYR A 24 5.14 -11.35 -8.10
CA TYR A 24 5.67 -10.67 -6.92
C TYR A 24 5.62 -9.13 -7.08
N ALA A 25 5.10 -8.45 -6.05
CA ALA A 25 4.90 -7.01 -6.08
C ALA A 25 6.19 -6.21 -6.36
N ASP A 26 7.35 -6.62 -5.81
CA ASP A 26 8.63 -5.95 -6.05
C ASP A 26 9.03 -5.99 -7.54
N LYS A 27 8.81 -7.13 -8.21
CA LYS A 27 9.08 -7.29 -9.64
C LYS A 27 8.13 -6.47 -10.49
N VAL A 28 6.84 -6.50 -10.16
CA VAL A 28 5.82 -5.73 -10.89
C VAL A 28 6.06 -4.23 -10.74
N VAL A 29 6.38 -3.74 -9.55
CA VAL A 29 6.72 -2.32 -9.33
C VAL A 29 7.96 -1.94 -10.13
N ALA A 30 9.04 -2.73 -10.09
CA ALA A 30 10.24 -2.45 -10.87
C ALA A 30 9.97 -2.39 -12.38
N ARG A 31 9.08 -3.26 -12.90
CA ARG A 31 8.63 -3.24 -14.29
C ARG A 31 7.79 -1.99 -14.60
N ALA A 32 6.84 -1.65 -13.72
CA ALA A 32 5.98 -0.48 -13.86
C ALA A 32 6.77 0.84 -13.92
N LEU A 33 7.78 1.00 -13.06
CA LEU A 33 8.64 2.18 -13.02
C LEU A 33 9.52 2.35 -14.26
N LYS A 34 9.71 1.28 -15.05
CA LYS A 34 10.45 1.29 -16.32
C LYS A 34 9.54 1.50 -17.54
N LYS A 35 8.22 1.51 -17.36
CA LYS A 35 7.24 1.56 -18.45
C LYS A 35 7.31 2.86 -19.26
N ASP A 36 7.44 4.00 -18.59
CA ASP A 36 7.59 5.31 -19.24
C ASP A 36 8.81 6.06 -18.71
N LYS A 37 9.75 6.37 -19.60
CA LYS A 37 10.98 7.09 -19.25
C LYS A 37 10.72 8.57 -18.89
N ARG A 38 9.58 9.13 -19.32
CA ARG A 38 9.22 10.54 -19.08
C ARG A 38 8.75 10.82 -17.66
N TRP A 39 8.40 9.77 -16.90
CA TRP A 39 7.93 9.93 -15.53
C TRP A 39 9.01 10.47 -14.61
N GLY A 40 8.67 11.57 -13.94
CA GLY A 40 9.50 12.19 -12.91
C GLY A 40 9.50 11.39 -11.60
N SER A 41 10.22 11.90 -10.60
CA SER A 41 10.28 11.29 -9.27
C SER A 41 8.90 11.20 -8.60
N ALA A 42 8.07 12.23 -8.73
CA ALA A 42 6.72 12.28 -8.16
C ALA A 42 5.79 11.22 -8.77
N ASP A 43 5.78 11.07 -10.09
CA ASP A 43 4.97 10.07 -10.80
C ASP A 43 5.37 8.64 -10.40
N ARG A 44 6.69 8.39 -10.34
CA ARG A 44 7.26 7.11 -9.92
C ARG A 44 6.89 6.79 -8.47
N LYS A 45 7.00 7.78 -7.58
CA LYS A 45 6.60 7.65 -6.18
C LYS A 45 5.11 7.29 -6.09
N PHE A 46 4.25 8.03 -6.80
CA PHE A 46 2.82 7.76 -6.82
C PHE A 46 2.49 6.32 -7.23
N VAL A 47 3.06 5.84 -8.34
CA VAL A 47 2.79 4.48 -8.83
C VAL A 47 3.24 3.43 -7.83
N ALA A 48 4.49 3.52 -7.33
CA ALA A 48 5.03 2.55 -6.38
C ALA A 48 4.24 2.54 -5.06
N GLU A 49 4.01 3.71 -4.48
CA GLU A 49 3.28 3.87 -3.22
C GLU A 49 1.86 3.32 -3.34
N THR A 50 1.15 3.67 -4.41
CA THR A 50 -0.24 3.22 -4.61
C THR A 50 -0.33 1.70 -4.78
N ILE A 51 0.61 1.09 -5.53
CA ILE A 51 0.63 -0.38 -5.68
C ILE A 51 0.83 -1.05 -4.33
N TYR A 52 1.84 -0.62 -3.55
CA TYR A 52 2.09 -1.22 -2.24
C TYR A 52 0.95 -1.02 -1.25
N GLU A 53 0.34 0.17 -1.24
CA GLU A 53 -0.81 0.46 -0.39
C GLU A 53 -2.01 -0.43 -0.72
N ILE A 54 -2.38 -0.57 -2.00
CA ILE A 54 -3.52 -1.40 -2.39
C ILE A 54 -3.23 -2.88 -2.17
N VAL A 55 -1.98 -3.33 -2.34
CA VAL A 55 -1.58 -4.72 -2.02
C VAL A 55 -1.67 -4.97 -0.51
N ARG A 56 -1.18 -4.04 0.33
CA ARG A 56 -1.25 -4.14 1.79
C ARG A 56 -2.70 -4.23 2.28
N TRP A 57 -3.56 -3.36 1.76
CA TRP A 57 -4.96 -3.25 2.15
C TRP A 57 -5.92 -4.04 1.24
N LYS A 58 -5.41 -5.07 0.54
CA LYS A 58 -6.15 -5.82 -0.49
C LYS A 58 -7.49 -6.35 0.03
N ARG A 59 -7.50 -6.99 1.19
CA ARG A 59 -8.70 -7.61 1.77
C ARG A 59 -9.72 -6.52 2.13
N LEU A 60 -9.28 -5.48 2.82
CA LEU A 60 -10.14 -4.36 3.20
C LEU A 60 -10.79 -3.70 1.99
N TYR A 61 -10.00 -3.36 0.96
CA TYR A 61 -10.54 -2.72 -0.25
C TYR A 61 -11.43 -3.65 -1.07
N ALA A 62 -11.14 -4.96 -1.11
CA ALA A 62 -12.01 -5.94 -1.76
C ALA A 62 -13.38 -6.04 -1.05
N GLU A 63 -13.39 -6.05 0.29
CA GLU A 63 -14.63 -6.08 1.07
C GLU A 63 -15.45 -4.79 0.89
N ILE A 64 -14.82 -3.62 0.99
CA ILE A 64 -15.47 -2.31 0.75
C ILE A 64 -16.03 -2.24 -0.68
N ALA A 65 -15.25 -2.70 -1.65
CA ALA A 65 -15.66 -2.74 -3.04
C ALA A 65 -16.65 -3.87 -3.32
N GLU A 66 -16.92 -4.78 -2.38
CA GLU A 66 -17.92 -5.85 -2.57
C GLU A 66 -17.53 -6.82 -3.70
N VAL A 67 -16.23 -7.09 -3.83
CA VAL A 67 -15.64 -7.91 -4.91
C VAL A 67 -14.85 -9.10 -4.34
N LYS A 68 -14.83 -10.20 -5.08
CA LYS A 68 -14.09 -11.41 -4.73
C LYS A 68 -13.14 -11.82 -5.85
N ALA A 69 -12.10 -12.57 -5.50
CA ALA A 69 -11.19 -13.17 -6.47
C ALA A 69 -11.90 -14.30 -7.26
N PRO A 70 -11.56 -14.51 -8.55
CA PRO A 70 -10.62 -13.74 -9.35
C PRO A 70 -11.13 -12.32 -9.68
N PHE A 71 -10.24 -11.34 -9.67
CA PHE A 71 -10.63 -9.94 -9.86
C PHE A 71 -10.68 -9.60 -11.34
N VAL A 72 -11.87 -9.42 -11.91
CA VAL A 72 -11.95 -8.80 -13.24
C VAL A 72 -11.43 -7.35 -13.18
N ARG A 73 -11.00 -6.80 -14.32
CA ARG A 73 -10.38 -5.47 -14.37
C ARG A 73 -11.24 -4.37 -13.71
N ASP A 74 -12.57 -4.47 -13.84
CA ASP A 74 -13.52 -3.56 -13.20
C ASP A 74 -13.49 -3.66 -11.66
N ASN A 75 -13.32 -4.86 -11.10
CA ASN A 75 -13.15 -5.05 -9.66
C ASN A 75 -11.92 -4.31 -9.14
N ILE A 76 -10.82 -4.33 -9.90
CA ILE A 76 -9.58 -3.62 -9.54
C ILE A 76 -9.80 -2.10 -9.58
N TRP A 77 -10.56 -1.60 -10.56
CA TRP A 77 -10.97 -0.20 -10.60
C TRP A 77 -11.80 0.21 -9.38
N ARG A 78 -12.75 -0.64 -8.96
CA ARG A 78 -13.54 -0.41 -7.74
C ARG A 78 -12.67 -0.42 -6.48
N MET A 79 -11.70 -1.33 -6.37
CA MET A 79 -10.74 -1.33 -5.26
C MET A 79 -9.86 -0.07 -5.26
N PHE A 80 -9.40 0.38 -6.43
CA PHE A 80 -8.66 1.63 -6.58
C PHE A 80 -9.53 2.84 -6.19
N ALA A 81 -10.81 2.85 -6.58
CA ALA A 81 -11.75 3.91 -6.20
C ALA A 81 -11.92 3.98 -4.68
N SER A 82 -12.06 2.84 -3.99
CA SER A 82 -12.07 2.76 -2.53
C SER A 82 -10.82 3.39 -1.92
N TRP A 83 -9.63 3.04 -2.42
CA TRP A 83 -8.38 3.66 -1.98
C TRP A 83 -8.36 5.17 -2.22
N ALA A 84 -8.78 5.64 -3.40
CA ALA A 84 -8.75 7.06 -3.77
C ALA A 84 -9.67 7.90 -2.87
N VAL A 85 -10.89 7.41 -2.60
CA VAL A 85 -11.84 8.05 -1.68
C VAL A 85 -11.30 8.09 -0.25
N MET A 86 -10.68 7.00 0.21
CA MET A 86 -10.09 6.93 1.55
C MET A 86 -8.90 7.88 1.72
N ARG A 87 -8.15 8.14 0.64
CA ARG A 87 -7.05 9.12 0.62
C ARG A 87 -7.54 10.56 0.41
N GLY A 88 -8.84 10.77 0.20
CA GLY A 88 -9.43 12.09 -0.04
C GLY A 88 -9.05 12.70 -1.39
N TYR A 89 -8.78 11.86 -2.39
CA TYR A 89 -8.54 12.34 -3.75
C TYR A 89 -9.84 12.63 -4.49
N ASP A 90 -9.84 13.68 -5.29
CA ASP A 90 -10.94 13.98 -6.19
C ASP A 90 -11.06 12.88 -7.26
N ILE A 91 -12.23 12.25 -7.32
CA ILE A 91 -12.50 11.20 -8.29
C ILE A 91 -12.71 11.85 -9.66
N PRO A 92 -11.85 11.56 -10.66
CA PRO A 92 -12.01 12.14 -11.98
C PRO A 92 -13.20 11.52 -12.70
N ASP A 93 -13.80 12.31 -13.59
CA ASP A 93 -14.91 11.88 -14.46
C ASP A 93 -14.42 10.95 -15.58
N TRP A 94 -14.02 9.75 -15.19
CA TRP A 94 -13.64 8.66 -16.09
C TRP A 94 -14.72 7.60 -16.03
N ARG A 95 -15.08 7.03 -17.18
CA ARG A 95 -16.07 5.95 -17.28
C ARG A 95 -15.85 4.78 -16.29
N GLN A 96 -14.61 4.49 -15.90
CA GLN A 96 -14.28 3.44 -14.94
C GLN A 96 -14.53 3.82 -13.47
N LEU A 97 -14.61 5.10 -13.16
CA LEU A 97 -14.78 5.66 -11.81
C LEU A 97 -16.10 6.42 -11.66
N GLU A 98 -16.88 6.52 -12.74
CA GLU A 98 -18.19 7.14 -12.78
C GLU A 98 -19.14 6.41 -11.81
N GLY A 99 -19.91 7.19 -11.03
CA GLY A 99 -20.84 6.63 -10.05
C GLY A 99 -20.19 6.03 -8.80
N THR A 100 -18.91 6.32 -8.52
CA THR A 100 -18.24 5.89 -7.28
C THR A 100 -19.03 6.37 -6.05
N PRO A 101 -19.58 5.48 -5.22
CA PRO A 101 -20.44 5.87 -4.12
C PRO A 101 -19.61 6.24 -2.88
N GLU A 102 -19.03 7.43 -2.86
CA GLU A 102 -18.09 7.86 -1.81
C GLU A 102 -18.65 7.69 -0.38
N ARG A 103 -19.92 8.06 -0.16
CA ARG A 103 -20.58 7.91 1.14
C ARG A 103 -20.72 6.45 1.56
N LYS A 104 -21.03 5.55 0.61
CA LYS A 104 -21.11 4.11 0.88
C LYS A 104 -19.74 3.56 1.23
N ILE A 105 -18.69 3.96 0.50
CA ILE A 105 -17.30 3.55 0.75
C ILE A 105 -16.87 3.93 2.18
N LYS A 106 -17.09 5.19 2.59
CA LYS A 106 -16.75 5.66 3.94
C LYS A 106 -17.54 4.93 5.02
N GLY A 107 -18.86 4.77 4.83
CA GLY A 107 -19.70 4.05 5.79
C GLY A 107 -19.29 2.58 5.97
N ARG A 108 -18.92 1.89 4.88
CA ARG A 108 -18.42 0.51 4.97
C ARG A 108 -17.04 0.44 5.61
N PHE A 109 -16.16 1.40 5.34
CA PHE A 109 -14.89 1.47 6.03
C PHE A 109 -15.07 1.57 7.55
N ASP A 110 -15.98 2.42 8.03
CA ASP A 110 -16.27 2.56 9.47
C ASP A 110 -16.85 1.28 10.09
N GLU A 111 -17.67 0.55 9.33
CA GLU A 111 -18.22 -0.74 9.76
C GLU A 111 -17.12 -1.83 9.83
N LEU A 112 -16.34 -1.99 8.76
CA LEU A 112 -15.32 -3.03 8.64
C LEU A 112 -14.14 -2.79 9.58
N SER A 113 -13.85 -1.52 9.90
CA SER A 113 -12.80 -1.14 10.86
C SER A 113 -13.07 -1.61 12.29
N LYS A 114 -14.30 -2.05 12.61
CA LYS A 114 -14.62 -2.65 13.91
C LYS A 114 -14.06 -4.06 14.05
N ASN A 115 -13.85 -4.77 12.95
CA ASN A 115 -13.28 -6.10 12.94
C ASN A 115 -11.77 -5.99 12.70
N ARG A 116 -10.95 -6.46 13.66
CA ARG A 116 -9.48 -6.45 13.57
C ARG A 116 -8.96 -7.02 12.24
N VAL A 117 -9.47 -8.16 11.82
CA VAL A 117 -8.98 -8.89 10.65
C VAL A 117 -9.16 -8.07 9.36
N LEU A 118 -10.30 -7.38 9.26
CA LEU A 118 -10.63 -6.54 8.12
C LEU A 118 -9.93 -5.18 8.22
N ARG A 119 -9.92 -4.59 9.42
CA ARG A 119 -9.21 -3.34 9.71
C ARG A 119 -7.75 -3.43 9.33
N GLU A 120 -7.08 -4.54 9.63
CA GLU A 120 -5.67 -4.78 9.37
C GLU A 120 -5.39 -5.51 8.04
N SER A 121 -6.45 -5.86 7.29
CA SER A 121 -6.38 -6.51 5.99
C SER A 121 -5.56 -7.82 5.95
N ILE A 122 -5.69 -8.67 6.98
CA ILE A 122 -5.02 -9.98 7.05
C ILE A 122 -5.99 -11.14 6.81
N PRO A 123 -5.52 -12.36 6.47
CA PRO A 123 -6.35 -13.56 6.44
C PRO A 123 -6.79 -14.04 7.84
N ASP A 124 -7.93 -14.74 7.91
CA ASP A 124 -8.49 -15.23 9.20
C ASP A 124 -7.53 -16.20 9.91
N TRP A 125 -6.93 -17.13 9.16
CA TRP A 125 -5.98 -18.11 9.72
C TRP A 125 -4.75 -17.45 10.38
N MET A 126 -4.33 -16.29 9.89
CA MET A 126 -3.19 -15.56 10.43
C MET A 126 -3.56 -14.86 11.74
N ASP A 127 -4.79 -14.33 11.81
CA ASP A 127 -5.31 -13.74 13.04
C ASP A 127 -5.51 -14.78 14.14
N GLU A 128 -6.12 -15.92 13.81
CA GLU A 128 -6.31 -17.04 14.74
C GLU A 128 -4.97 -17.54 15.31
N MET A 129 -3.96 -17.67 14.46
CA MET A 129 -2.61 -18.05 14.87
C MET A 129 -1.97 -16.99 15.78
N GLY A 130 -2.06 -15.71 15.41
CA GLY A 130 -1.51 -14.62 16.20
C GLY A 130 -2.14 -14.51 17.59
N VAL A 131 -3.47 -14.65 17.68
CA VAL A 131 -4.20 -14.65 18.96
C VAL A 131 -3.81 -15.85 19.81
N LYS A 132 -3.64 -17.03 19.21
CA LYS A 132 -3.27 -18.25 19.94
C LYS A 132 -1.88 -18.16 20.57
N GLU A 133 -0.90 -17.60 19.85
CA GLU A 133 0.50 -17.58 20.29
C GLU A 133 0.82 -16.37 21.18
N LEU A 134 0.25 -15.19 20.89
CA LEU A 134 0.61 -13.93 21.56
C LEU A 134 -0.49 -13.39 22.49
N GLY A 135 -1.70 -13.93 22.40
CA GLY A 135 -2.88 -13.36 23.03
C GLY A 135 -3.41 -12.12 22.30
N GLU A 136 -4.66 -11.75 22.57
CA GLU A 136 -5.36 -10.72 21.81
C GLU A 136 -4.76 -9.31 21.94
N GLU A 137 -4.33 -8.91 23.14
CA GLU A 137 -3.81 -7.56 23.38
C GLU A 137 -2.48 -7.32 22.68
N VAL A 138 -1.53 -8.26 22.81
CA VAL A 138 -0.21 -8.17 22.18
C VAL A 138 -0.36 -8.28 20.67
N TRP A 139 -1.13 -9.27 20.18
CA TRP A 139 -1.33 -9.44 18.75
C TRP A 139 -1.94 -8.21 18.08
N THR A 140 -2.93 -7.58 18.72
CA THR A 140 -3.55 -6.35 18.18
C THR A 140 -2.55 -5.20 18.03
N LYS A 141 -1.56 -5.08 18.93
CA LYS A 141 -0.50 -4.08 18.83
C LYS A 141 0.50 -4.44 17.73
N GLU A 142 0.92 -5.69 17.65
CA GLU A 142 1.90 -6.17 16.66
C GLU A 142 1.37 -6.05 15.23
N ILE A 143 0.11 -6.43 14.98
CA ILE A 143 -0.45 -6.34 13.63
C ILE A 143 -0.63 -4.89 13.18
N ALA A 144 -1.04 -4.01 14.10
CA ALA A 144 -1.15 -2.59 13.81
C ALA A 144 0.22 -1.98 13.49
N ALA A 145 1.29 -2.45 14.14
CA ALA A 145 2.67 -2.04 13.84
C ALA A 145 3.13 -2.53 12.46
N GLN A 146 2.76 -3.75 12.04
CA GLN A 146 3.11 -4.28 10.72
C GLN A 146 2.52 -3.47 9.56
N ASN A 147 1.38 -2.82 9.75
CA ASN A 147 0.75 -1.97 8.73
C ASN A 147 1.35 -0.56 8.64
N GLN A 148 2.26 -0.19 9.54
CA GLN A 148 2.95 1.10 9.49
C GLN A 148 4.08 1.10 8.48
N GLN A 149 4.42 2.29 7.98
CA GLN A 149 5.58 2.44 7.11
C GLN A 149 6.86 2.14 7.89
N ALA A 150 7.64 1.17 7.41
CA ALA A 150 8.91 0.82 8.02
C ALA A 150 9.90 2.00 7.95
N LYS A 151 10.59 2.26 9.06
CA LYS A 151 11.70 3.22 9.11
C LYS A 151 12.88 2.66 8.32
N VAL A 152 13.63 3.54 7.64
CA VAL A 152 14.85 3.14 6.94
C VAL A 152 15.95 2.93 7.97
N ILE A 153 16.32 1.68 8.22
CA ILE A 153 17.39 1.31 9.15
C ILE A 153 18.67 1.05 8.36
N LEU A 154 19.75 1.74 8.73
CA LEU A 154 21.07 1.56 8.15
C LEU A 154 21.98 0.81 9.13
N ARG A 155 22.74 -0.16 8.61
CA ARG A 155 23.80 -0.83 9.37
C ARG A 155 25.16 -0.35 8.89
N THR A 156 25.89 0.37 9.75
CA THR A 156 27.26 0.82 9.46
C THR A 156 28.19 -0.37 9.27
N ASN A 157 28.98 -0.35 8.18
CA ASN A 157 30.06 -1.31 7.99
C ASN A 157 31.30 -0.87 8.79
N THR A 158 31.48 -1.46 9.97
CA THR A 158 32.54 -1.11 10.92
C THR A 158 33.96 -1.44 10.44
N LEU A 159 34.11 -2.23 9.37
CA LEU A 159 35.42 -2.46 8.74
C LEU A 159 35.89 -1.26 7.90
N LYS A 160 34.97 -0.35 7.53
CA LYS A 160 35.27 0.78 6.64
C LYS A 160 35.12 2.14 7.31
N THR A 161 34.25 2.27 8.31
CA THR A 161 33.97 3.54 8.99
C THR A 161 33.32 3.30 10.36
N THR A 162 33.17 4.34 11.17
CA THR A 162 32.44 4.30 12.45
C THR A 162 31.02 4.84 12.30
N LYS A 163 30.18 4.62 13.31
CA LYS A 163 28.79 5.11 13.30
C LYS A 163 28.73 6.63 13.24
N GLU A 164 29.60 7.29 13.99
CA GLU A 164 29.71 8.74 14.08
C GLU A 164 30.15 9.34 12.74
N ASN A 165 31.17 8.76 12.12
CA ASN A 165 31.66 9.22 10.82
C ASN A 165 30.61 9.02 9.73
N LEU A 166 29.90 7.89 9.71
CA LEU A 166 28.80 7.69 8.75
C LEU A 166 27.68 8.71 8.96
N ARG A 167 27.31 9.01 10.22
CA ARG A 167 26.30 10.02 10.53
C ARG A 167 26.71 11.41 10.04
N ASN A 168 27.97 11.82 10.24
CA ASN A 168 28.46 13.11 9.77
C ASN A 168 28.39 13.20 8.24
N ILE A 169 28.82 12.15 7.52
CA ILE A 169 28.73 12.09 6.05
C ILE A 169 27.29 12.21 5.56
N LEU A 170 26.33 11.57 6.25
CA LEU A 170 24.92 11.68 5.90
C LEU A 170 24.35 13.07 6.22
N MET A 171 24.78 13.67 7.34
CA MET A 171 24.40 15.02 7.72
C MET A 171 24.87 16.06 6.69
N ASP A 172 26.10 15.91 6.17
CA ASP A 172 26.64 16.77 5.10
C ASP A 172 25.83 16.67 3.80
N LEU A 173 25.10 15.56 3.60
CA LEU A 173 24.17 15.36 2.49
C LEU A 173 22.72 15.78 2.84
N ASN A 174 22.52 16.48 3.96
CA ASN A 174 21.21 16.84 4.52
C ASN A 174 20.29 15.63 4.78
N ILE A 175 20.87 14.50 5.19
CA ILE A 175 20.14 13.29 5.59
C ILE A 175 20.25 13.14 7.10
N GLU A 176 19.17 13.45 7.80
CA GLU A 176 19.08 13.30 9.25
C GLU A 176 19.01 11.81 9.66
N THR A 177 19.73 11.46 10.73
CA THR A 177 19.74 10.10 11.29
C THR A 177 19.75 10.12 12.81
N GLU A 178 19.04 9.18 13.42
CA GLU A 178 19.01 8.93 14.86
C GLU A 178 19.68 7.58 15.19
N TYR A 179 20.29 7.49 16.37
CA TYR A 179 20.74 6.19 16.89
C TYR A 179 19.55 5.44 17.47
N LEU A 180 19.49 4.14 17.19
CA LEU A 180 18.60 3.19 17.86
C LEU A 180 19.16 2.80 19.23
#